data_AF-X1IJT6-F1
#
_entry.id   AF-X1IJT6-F1
#
_cell.length_a   1.000
_cell.length_b   1.000
_cell.length_c   1.000
_cell.angle_alpha   90.00
_cell.angle_beta   90.00
_cell.angle_gamma   90.00
#
_symmetry.space_group_name_H-M   'P 1'
#
loop_
_entity.id
_entity.type
_entity.pdbx_description
1 polymer ?
#
loop_
_entity_poly.entity_id
_entity_poly.type
_entity_poly.pdbx_seq_one_letter_code
_entity_poly.pdbx_strand_id
1 'polypeptide(L)'
;PYAKDYITIILWGSIFFSFAMSSNNLIRAEGNAKAAMAIMLIGAILNMILDPIFIFIFKLGIKGAALATIISQFISFLYILKYLYSGKSSLKIKLHHLRPRMHIITEIFTVGFAAFARMVTGSIVAIIVNNSLRIFGGDIALIIIGILHRVIMFLFMPLFGVIQGMQPIVGFNYGAKKFDRVKEAIKLSLIITTVIATFGWLIAELFPFAIIGVFTRDAEIIEKGSTIMRIILSMIPVIGIQIVCFFYIFCSQTPGYGGSCS
;
A
#
# COMPACT_ATOMS: atom_id res chain seq x y z
N PRO A 1 -11.42 -17.56 18.42
CA PRO A 1 -11.43 -16.70 19.63
C PRO A 1 -10.49 -15.48 19.51
N TYR A 2 -9.18 -15.67 19.32
CA TYR A 2 -8.20 -14.57 19.23
C TYR A 2 -8.41 -13.63 18.03
N ALA A 3 -8.83 -14.14 16.87
CA ALA A 3 -9.11 -13.32 15.69
C ALA A 3 -10.32 -12.38 15.87
N LYS A 4 -11.36 -12.82 16.59
CA LYS A 4 -12.55 -11.98 16.86
C LYS A 4 -12.21 -10.80 17.76
N ASP A 5 -11.46 -11.03 18.83
CA ASP A 5 -11.05 -9.97 19.75
C ASP A 5 -10.12 -8.94 19.09
N TYR A 6 -9.19 -9.40 18.24
CA TYR A 6 -8.30 -8.54 17.47
C TYR A 6 -9.08 -7.65 16.48
N ILE A 7 -10.00 -8.25 15.72
CA ILE A 7 -10.81 -7.52 14.74
C ILE A 7 -11.72 -6.49 15.41
N THR A 8 -12.37 -6.83 16.52
CA THR A 8 -13.25 -5.89 17.24
C THR A 8 -12.49 -4.65 17.71
N ILE A 9 -11.27 -4.82 18.24
CA ILE A 9 -10.44 -3.70 18.68
C ILE A 9 -10.04 -2.83 17.48
N ILE A 10 -9.54 -3.45 16.40
CA ILE A 10 -9.13 -2.71 15.19
C ILE A 10 -10.28 -1.96 14.54
N LEU A 11 -11.51 -2.49 14.57
CA LEU A 11 -12.68 -1.80 14.03
C LEU A 11 -12.93 -0.46 14.70
N TRP A 12 -12.74 -0.35 16.03
CA TRP A 12 -12.79 0.94 16.72
C TRP A 12 -11.67 1.89 16.28
N GLY A 13 -10.49 1.35 15.97
CA GLY A 13 -9.36 2.10 15.42
C GLY A 13 -9.53 2.58 13.98
N SER A 14 -10.43 1.96 13.22
CA SER A 14 -10.56 2.18 11.77
C SER A 14 -10.92 3.62 11.40
N ILE A 15 -11.61 4.35 12.28
CA ILE A 15 -11.94 5.76 12.11
C ILE A 15 -10.67 6.61 12.10
N PHE A 16 -9.77 6.37 13.06
CA PHE A 16 -8.48 7.07 13.14
C PHE A 16 -7.58 6.69 11.98
N PHE A 17 -7.56 5.41 11.58
CA PHE A 17 -6.84 4.95 10.40
C PHE A 17 -7.28 5.69 9.15
N SER A 18 -8.60 5.71 8.89
CA SER A 18 -9.20 6.30 7.69
C SER A 18 -8.94 7.80 7.63
N PHE A 19 -9.04 8.50 8.77
CA PHE A 19 -8.71 9.91 8.85
C PHE A 19 -7.23 10.17 8.62
N ALA A 20 -6.35 9.37 9.23
CA ALA A 20 -4.91 9.50 9.08
C ALA A 20 -4.49 9.30 7.62
N MET A 21 -4.99 8.25 6.97
CA MET A 21 -4.76 7.98 5.54
C MET A 21 -5.29 9.11 4.65
N SER A 22 -6.54 9.53 4.83
CA SER A 22 -7.15 10.58 4.01
C SER A 22 -6.41 11.91 4.15
N SER A 23 -6.07 12.29 5.39
CA SER A 23 -5.33 13.52 5.66
C SER A 23 -3.89 13.45 5.15
N ASN A 24 -3.24 12.28 5.24
CA ASN A 24 -1.91 12.09 4.67
C ASN A 24 -1.92 12.32 3.15
N ASN A 25 -2.93 11.78 2.46
CA ASN A 25 -3.13 11.98 1.02
C ASN A 25 -3.43 13.44 0.68
N LEU A 26 -4.22 14.15 1.50
CA LEU A 26 -4.48 15.59 1.33
C LEU A 26 -3.22 16.44 1.49
N ILE A 27 -2.43 16.22 2.55
CA ILE A 27 -1.18 16.94 2.80
C ILE A 27 -0.17 16.68 1.66
N ARG A 28 -0.16 15.47 1.10
CA ARG A 28 0.60 15.13 -0.11
C ARG A 28 0.10 15.89 -1.34
N ALA A 29 -1.22 15.97 -1.53
CA ALA A 29 -1.82 16.70 -2.64
C ALA A 29 -1.55 18.22 -2.58
N GLU A 30 -1.41 18.79 -1.38
CA GLU A 30 -0.94 20.18 -1.19
C GLU A 30 0.54 20.40 -1.56
N GLY A 31 1.30 19.32 -1.81
CA GLY A 31 2.74 19.39 -2.12
C GLY A 31 3.66 19.32 -0.90
N ASN A 32 3.14 19.23 0.33
CA ASN A 32 3.98 19.08 1.52
C ASN A 32 4.28 17.60 1.84
N ALA A 33 4.97 16.94 0.90
CA ALA A 33 5.36 15.54 1.05
C ALA A 33 6.24 15.28 2.28
N LYS A 34 7.05 16.27 2.73
CA LYS A 34 7.88 16.16 3.94
C LYS A 34 7.03 16.03 5.21
N ALA A 35 5.98 16.84 5.35
CA ALA A 35 5.08 16.74 6.49
C ALA A 35 4.31 15.41 6.48
N ALA A 36 3.84 14.96 5.31
CA ALA A 36 3.18 13.67 5.16
C ALA A 36 4.09 12.48 5.53
N MET A 37 5.37 12.54 5.14
CA MET A 37 6.36 11.53 5.54
C MET A 37 6.64 11.58 7.05
N ALA A 38 6.75 12.76 7.65
CA ALA A 38 6.95 12.89 9.10
C ALA A 38 5.80 12.26 9.89
N ILE A 39 4.55 12.46 9.46
CA ILE A 39 3.36 11.82 10.07
C ILE A 39 3.47 10.29 10.04
N MET A 40 3.82 9.71 8.87
CA MET A 40 3.96 8.26 8.75
C MET A 40 5.11 7.72 9.62
N LEU A 41 6.23 8.45 9.66
CA LEU A 41 7.39 8.06 10.44
C LEU A 41 7.10 8.08 11.95
N ILE A 42 6.41 9.11 12.45
CA ILE A 42 5.99 9.20 13.85
C ILE A 42 5.08 8.03 14.20
N GLY A 43 4.07 7.73 13.36
CA GLY A 43 3.17 6.61 13.57
C GLY A 43 3.89 5.26 13.59
N ALA A 44 4.82 5.04 12.65
CA ALA A 44 5.60 3.81 12.55
C ALA A 44 6.57 3.63 13.74
N ILE A 45 7.27 4.69 14.15
CA ILE A 45 8.19 4.65 15.30
C ILE A 45 7.41 4.39 16.59
N LEU A 46 6.30 5.09 16.79
CA LEU A 46 5.45 4.86 17.96
C LEU A 46 4.93 3.42 17.99
N ASN A 47 4.50 2.88 16.85
CA ASN A 47 4.03 1.51 16.78
C ASN A 47 5.15 0.51 17.09
N MET A 48 6.35 0.72 16.53
CA MET A 48 7.53 -0.11 16.81
C MET A 48 7.93 -0.10 18.29
N ILE A 49 7.73 1.02 19.01
CA ILE A 49 8.03 1.13 20.45
C ILE A 49 6.90 0.56 21.30
N LEU A 50 5.64 0.86 20.97
CA LEU A 50 4.48 0.45 21.75
C LEU A 50 4.19 -1.04 21.63
N ASP A 51 4.46 -1.67 20.48
CA ASP A 51 4.24 -3.11 20.26
C ASP A 51 5.00 -3.96 21.30
N PRO A 52 6.33 -3.86 21.47
CA PRO A 52 7.06 -4.59 22.50
C PRO A 52 6.58 -4.29 23.93
N ILE A 53 6.22 -3.04 24.22
CA ILE A 53 5.74 -2.63 25.54
C ILE A 53 4.42 -3.35 25.87
N PHE A 54 3.44 -3.29 24.97
CA PHE A 54 2.14 -3.91 25.22
C PHE A 54 2.19 -5.44 25.14
N ILE A 55 3.04 -6.00 24.28
CA ILE A 55 3.17 -7.45 24.11
C ILE A 55 3.95 -8.06 25.29
N PHE A 56 5.14 -7.55 25.62
CA PHE A 56 6.04 -8.19 26.59
C PHE A 56 5.86 -7.68 28.02
N ILE A 57 5.68 -6.36 28.23
CA ILE A 57 5.58 -5.80 29.58
C ILE A 57 4.18 -6.03 30.15
N PHE A 58 3.15 -5.64 29.39
CA PHE A 58 1.75 -5.79 29.83
C PHE A 58 1.18 -7.18 29.59
N LYS A 59 1.91 -8.09 28.90
CA LYS A 59 1.51 -9.47 28.59
C LYS A 59 0.14 -9.58 27.91
N LEU A 60 -0.26 -8.55 27.15
CA LEU A 60 -1.55 -8.49 26.47
C LEU A 60 -1.56 -9.28 25.14
N GLY A 61 -0.40 -9.81 24.73
CA GLY A 61 -0.25 -10.60 23.51
C GLY A 61 -0.83 -9.89 22.28
N ILE A 62 -1.68 -10.60 21.53
CA ILE A 62 -2.32 -10.10 20.30
C ILE A 62 -3.22 -8.87 20.56
N LYS A 63 -3.87 -8.77 21.73
CA LYS A 63 -4.67 -7.59 22.09
C LYS A 63 -3.80 -6.35 22.30
N GLY A 64 -2.60 -6.55 22.83
CA GLY A 64 -1.61 -5.49 23.01
C GLY A 64 -1.15 -4.87 21.69
N ALA A 65 -0.90 -5.70 20.68
CA ALA A 65 -0.54 -5.24 19.34
C ALA A 65 -1.66 -4.39 18.68
N ALA A 66 -2.93 -4.80 18.85
CA ALA A 66 -4.07 -4.02 18.35
C ALA A 66 -4.17 -2.65 19.04
N LEU A 67 -4.02 -2.60 20.36
CA LEU A 67 -4.04 -1.34 21.12
C LEU A 67 -2.88 -0.41 20.76
N ALA A 68 -1.67 -0.95 20.65
CA ALA A 68 -0.49 -0.21 20.21
C ALA A 68 -0.69 0.44 18.84
N THR A 69 -1.31 -0.29 17.90
CA THR A 69 -1.64 0.20 16.57
C THR A 69 -2.63 1.37 16.64
N ILE A 70 -3.69 1.25 17.42
CA ILE A 70 -4.72 2.31 17.56
C ILE A 70 -4.13 3.56 18.20
N ILE A 71 -3.34 3.40 19.27
CA ILE A 71 -2.69 4.53 19.96
C ILE A 71 -1.73 5.25 19.01
N SER A 72 -0.95 4.51 18.23
CA SER A 72 -0.02 5.09 17.25
C SER A 72 -0.74 5.88 16.16
N GLN A 73 -1.86 5.35 15.67
CA GLN A 73 -2.72 6.04 14.71
C GLN A 73 -3.41 7.26 15.32
N PHE A 74 -3.84 7.19 16.57
CA PHE A 74 -4.42 8.31 17.31
C PHE A 74 -3.42 9.45 17.52
N ILE A 75 -2.17 9.13 17.87
CA ILE A 75 -1.12 10.16 17.99
C ILE A 75 -0.80 10.77 16.62
N SER A 76 -0.79 9.95 15.56
CA SER A 76 -0.63 10.45 14.18
C SER A 76 -1.77 11.40 13.79
N PHE A 77 -3.01 11.07 14.18
CA PHE A 77 -4.19 11.92 14.02
C PHE A 77 -4.03 13.26 14.75
N LEU A 78 -3.59 13.25 16.02
CA LEU A 78 -3.34 14.49 16.77
C LEU A 78 -2.27 15.37 16.11
N TYR A 79 -1.22 14.76 15.57
CA TYR A 79 -0.18 15.50 14.86
C TYR A 79 -0.71 16.12 13.56
N ILE A 80 -1.53 15.38 12.80
CA ILE A 80 -2.22 15.89 11.61
C ILE A 80 -3.09 17.10 11.96
N LEU A 81 -3.89 17.00 13.03
CA LEU A 81 -4.71 18.13 13.49
C LEU A 81 -3.83 19.33 13.83
N LYS A 82 -2.76 19.13 14.59
CA LYS A 82 -1.80 20.20 14.91
C LYS A 82 -1.23 20.84 13.63
N TYR A 83 -0.88 20.03 12.62
CA TYR A 83 -0.36 20.53 11.34
C TYR A 83 -1.40 21.36 10.56
N LEU A 84 -2.65 20.89 10.50
CA LEU A 84 -3.76 21.59 9.86
C LEU A 84 -4.08 22.93 10.56
N TYR A 85 -4.03 22.97 11.90
CA TYR A 85 -4.28 24.18 12.67
C TYR A 85 -3.09 25.13 12.78
N SER A 86 -1.84 24.69 12.56
CA SER A 86 -0.66 25.55 12.72
C SER A 86 -0.45 26.57 11.59
N GLY A 87 -1.38 26.69 10.64
CA GLY A 87 -1.29 27.63 9.51
C GLY A 87 -0.22 27.30 8.46
N LYS A 88 0.44 26.13 8.57
CA LYS A 88 1.43 25.62 7.59
C LYS A 88 0.78 24.84 6.44
N SER A 89 -0.49 24.48 6.59
CA SER A 89 -1.31 23.91 5.52
C SER A 89 -1.89 25.01 4.64
N SER A 90 -1.92 24.75 3.34
CA SER A 90 -2.57 25.63 2.35
C SER A 90 -4.10 25.65 2.55
N LEU A 91 -4.65 24.62 3.21
CA LEU A 91 -6.04 24.49 3.60
C LEU A 91 -6.28 25.15 4.96
N LYS A 92 -6.81 26.38 4.94
CA LYS A 92 -7.39 27.00 6.13
C LYS A 92 -8.71 26.30 6.47
N ILE A 93 -8.66 25.30 7.35
CA ILE A 93 -9.87 24.67 7.90
C ILE A 93 -10.59 25.71 8.77
N LYS A 94 -11.62 26.34 8.20
CA LYS A 94 -12.61 27.12 8.94
C LYS A 94 -13.82 26.23 9.15
N LEU A 95 -14.35 26.17 10.38
CA LEU A 95 -15.55 25.37 10.71
C LEU A 95 -16.75 25.67 9.78
N HIS A 96 -16.81 26.87 9.21
CA HIS A 96 -17.86 27.26 8.26
C HIS A 96 -17.77 26.55 6.89
N HIS A 97 -16.61 26.01 6.50
CA HIS A 97 -16.44 25.24 5.26
C HIS A 97 -16.84 23.76 5.39
N LEU A 98 -17.17 23.28 6.60
CA LEU A 98 -17.59 21.89 6.86
C LEU A 98 -19.06 21.60 6.47
N ARG A 99 -19.71 22.48 5.69
CA ARG A 99 -21.08 22.23 5.22
C ARG A 99 -21.07 21.11 4.18
N PRO A 100 -21.75 19.97 4.43
CA PRO A 100 -21.79 18.86 3.48
C PRO A 100 -22.50 19.33 2.19
N ARG A 101 -21.78 19.30 1.07
CA ARG A 101 -22.34 19.57 -0.25
C ARG A 101 -22.57 18.23 -0.95
N MET A 102 -23.83 17.86 -1.16
CA MET A 102 -24.19 16.54 -1.71
C MET A 102 -23.52 16.25 -3.06
N HIS A 103 -23.36 17.24 -3.93
CA HIS A 103 -22.65 17.08 -5.20
C HIS A 103 -21.19 16.62 -5.03
N ILE A 104 -20.46 17.21 -4.08
CA ILE A 104 -19.08 16.83 -3.77
C ILE A 104 -19.04 15.42 -3.16
N ILE A 105 -20.01 15.10 -2.29
CA ILE A 105 -20.11 13.77 -1.67
C ILE A 105 -20.31 12.70 -2.76
N THR A 106 -21.21 12.93 -3.73
CA THR A 106 -21.43 11.97 -4.81
C THR A 106 -20.21 11.77 -5.70
N GLU A 107 -19.45 12.84 -5.98
CA GLU A 107 -18.21 12.77 -6.75
C GLU A 107 -17.11 12.01 -6.00
N ILE A 108 -16.97 12.24 -4.70
CA ILE A 108 -16.07 11.45 -3.84
C ILE A 108 -16.49 9.98 -3.83
N PHE A 109 -17.80 9.70 -3.76
CA PHE A 109 -18.32 8.34 -3.77
C PHE A 109 -18.06 7.63 -5.09
N THR A 110 -18.21 8.27 -6.25
CA THR A 110 -17.95 7.61 -7.54
C THR A 110 -16.47 7.26 -7.71
N VAL A 111 -15.55 8.17 -7.35
CA VAL A 111 -14.11 7.89 -7.38
C VAL A 111 -13.71 6.84 -6.34
N GLY A 112 -14.23 6.97 -5.11
CA GLY A 112 -13.99 6.04 -4.02
C GLY A 112 -14.53 4.64 -4.29
N PHE A 113 -15.70 4.54 -4.94
CA PHE A 113 -16.32 3.26 -5.29
C PHE A 113 -15.48 2.48 -6.29
N ALA A 114 -14.85 3.13 -7.27
CA ALA A 114 -13.95 2.45 -8.20
C ALA A 114 -12.70 1.88 -7.48
N ALA A 115 -12.13 2.61 -6.52
CA ALA A 115 -11.02 2.12 -5.71
C ALA A 115 -11.45 0.98 -4.78
N PHE A 116 -12.62 1.12 -4.13
CA PHE A 116 -13.22 0.11 -3.29
C PHE A 116 -13.52 -1.18 -4.06
N ALA A 117 -14.13 -1.07 -5.24
CA ALA A 117 -14.41 -2.21 -6.11
C ALA A 117 -13.12 -2.97 -6.46
N ARG A 118 -12.03 -2.27 -6.80
CA ARG A 118 -10.72 -2.92 -7.03
C ARG A 118 -10.24 -3.71 -5.81
N MET A 119 -10.32 -3.14 -4.60
CA MET A 119 -9.89 -3.83 -3.38
C MET A 119 -10.78 -5.04 -3.06
N VAL A 120 -12.10 -4.91 -3.26
CA VAL A 120 -13.06 -6.00 -3.07
C VAL A 120 -12.82 -7.11 -4.07
N THR A 121 -12.64 -6.80 -5.35
CA THR A 121 -12.32 -7.80 -6.38
C THR A 121 -11.03 -8.55 -6.04
N GLY A 122 -9.96 -7.83 -5.65
CA GLY A 122 -8.72 -8.47 -5.21
C GLY A 122 -8.91 -9.39 -3.99
N SER A 123 -9.74 -8.97 -3.03
CA SER A 123 -10.06 -9.78 -1.84
C SER A 123 -10.88 -11.02 -2.19
N ILE A 124 -11.88 -10.90 -3.07
CA ILE A 124 -12.70 -12.03 -3.54
C ILE A 124 -11.82 -13.04 -4.28
N VAL A 125 -10.96 -12.58 -5.19
CA VAL A 125 -10.01 -13.44 -5.91
C VAL A 125 -9.10 -14.16 -4.92
N ALA A 126 -8.55 -13.45 -3.92
CA ALA A 126 -7.74 -14.07 -2.88
C ALA A 126 -8.51 -15.14 -2.09
N ILE A 127 -9.77 -14.91 -1.73
CA ILE A 127 -10.61 -15.90 -1.03
C ILE A 127 -10.84 -17.13 -1.91
N ILE A 128 -11.21 -16.94 -3.18
CA ILE A 128 -11.44 -18.03 -4.12
C ILE A 128 -10.18 -18.86 -4.28
N VAL A 129 -9.04 -18.22 -4.54
CA VAL A 129 -7.74 -18.90 -4.68
C VAL A 129 -7.40 -19.67 -3.41
N ASN A 130 -7.46 -19.05 -2.24
CA ASN A 130 -7.16 -19.73 -0.97
C ASN A 130 -8.09 -20.92 -0.72
N ASN A 131 -9.38 -20.79 -1.04
CA ASN A 131 -10.34 -21.88 -0.84
C ASN A 131 -10.12 -23.02 -1.85
N SER A 132 -9.85 -22.69 -3.13
CA SER A 132 -9.47 -23.68 -4.15
C SER A 132 -8.20 -24.42 -3.74
N LEU A 133 -7.19 -23.73 -3.23
CA LEU A 133 -5.97 -24.35 -2.74
C LEU A 133 -6.18 -25.26 -1.53
N ARG A 134 -7.09 -24.90 -0.64
CA ARG A 134 -7.49 -25.76 0.47
C ARG A 134 -8.13 -27.06 -0.01
N ILE A 135 -8.94 -27.00 -1.05
CA ILE A 135 -9.67 -28.17 -1.58
C ILE A 135 -8.78 -29.04 -2.47
N PHE A 136 -7.96 -28.45 -3.34
CA PHE A 136 -7.22 -29.17 -4.38
C PHE A 136 -5.72 -29.35 -4.08
N GLY A 137 -5.12 -28.51 -3.24
CA GLY A 137 -3.68 -28.49 -2.99
C GLY A 137 -3.23 -29.13 -1.66
N GLY A 138 -4.15 -29.37 -0.73
CA GLY A 138 -3.82 -29.86 0.62
C GLY A 138 -3.03 -28.85 1.47
N ASP A 139 -2.68 -29.25 2.69
CA ASP A 139 -2.03 -28.35 3.67
C ASP A 139 -0.65 -27.87 3.22
N ILE A 140 0.10 -28.72 2.50
CA ILE A 140 1.45 -28.40 1.99
C ILE A 140 1.39 -27.26 0.96
N ALA A 141 0.41 -27.26 0.04
CA ALA A 141 0.28 -26.19 -0.95
C ALA A 141 -0.13 -24.85 -0.32
N LEU A 142 -0.95 -24.88 0.73
CA LEU A 142 -1.31 -23.68 1.49
C LEU A 142 -0.07 -23.07 2.18
N ILE A 143 0.79 -23.90 2.75
CA ILE A 143 2.05 -23.45 3.38
C ILE A 143 2.96 -22.81 2.34
N ILE A 144 3.15 -23.47 1.19
CA ILE A 144 3.98 -22.96 0.08
C ILE A 144 3.46 -21.59 -0.37
N ILE A 145 2.17 -21.44 -0.67
CA ILE A 145 1.62 -20.16 -1.12
C ILE A 145 1.71 -19.09 -0.03
N GLY A 146 1.53 -19.44 1.24
CA GLY A 146 1.73 -18.51 2.34
C GLY A 146 3.15 -17.94 2.39
N ILE A 147 4.17 -18.78 2.15
CA ILE A 147 5.57 -18.34 2.04
C ILE A 147 5.76 -17.48 0.79
N LEU A 148 5.27 -17.93 -0.37
CA LEU A 148 5.43 -17.21 -1.63
C LEU A 148 4.78 -15.83 -1.58
N HIS A 149 3.62 -15.69 -0.94
CA HIS A 149 2.95 -14.39 -0.81
C HIS A 149 3.80 -13.39 -0.02
N ARG A 150 4.56 -13.84 0.99
CA ARG A 150 5.51 -13.00 1.74
C ARG A 150 6.68 -12.58 0.86
N VAL A 151 7.25 -13.50 0.08
CA VAL A 151 8.33 -13.21 -0.87
C VAL A 151 7.87 -12.20 -1.91
N ILE A 152 6.70 -12.42 -2.50
CA ILE A 152 6.07 -11.53 -3.48
C ILE A 152 5.88 -10.14 -2.87
N MET A 153 5.26 -10.04 -1.69
CA MET A 153 5.07 -8.74 -1.02
C MET A 153 6.39 -8.01 -0.75
N PHE A 154 7.45 -8.75 -0.38
CA PHE A 154 8.78 -8.18 -0.20
C PHE A 154 9.35 -7.62 -1.51
N LEU A 155 9.18 -8.35 -2.62
CA LEU A 155 9.58 -7.88 -3.95
C LEU A 155 8.78 -6.65 -4.41
N PHE A 156 7.48 -6.58 -4.12
CA PHE A 156 6.62 -5.46 -4.51
C PHE A 156 6.74 -4.22 -3.61
N MET A 157 7.25 -4.35 -2.39
CA MET A 157 7.34 -3.24 -1.44
C MET A 157 8.15 -2.04 -1.97
N PRO A 158 9.34 -2.20 -2.58
CA PRO A 158 10.06 -1.10 -3.22
C PRO A 158 9.28 -0.45 -4.37
N LEU A 159 8.56 -1.24 -5.18
CA LEU A 159 7.74 -0.73 -6.28
C LEU A 159 6.62 0.16 -5.74
N PHE A 160 5.94 -0.27 -4.66
CA PHE A 160 4.97 0.58 -3.97
C PHE A 160 5.61 1.85 -3.41
N GLY A 161 6.86 1.78 -2.92
CA GLY A 161 7.63 2.96 -2.50
C GLY A 161 7.79 3.99 -3.62
N VAL A 162 8.17 3.54 -4.82
CA VAL A 162 8.29 4.42 -6.01
C VAL A 162 6.93 5.01 -6.40
N ILE A 163 5.89 4.18 -6.46
CA ILE A 163 4.51 4.63 -6.79
C ILE A 163 4.06 5.72 -5.81
N GLN A 164 4.23 5.50 -4.50
CA GLN A 164 3.82 6.45 -3.46
C GLN A 164 4.68 7.72 -3.44
N GLY A 165 5.96 7.63 -3.80
CA GLY A 165 6.85 8.79 -3.94
C GLY A 165 6.52 9.63 -5.17
N MET A 166 6.10 9.01 -6.26
CA MET A 166 5.77 9.67 -7.52
C MET A 166 4.41 10.41 -7.46
N GLN A 167 3.41 9.85 -6.79
CA GLN A 167 2.06 10.44 -6.68
C GLN A 167 2.02 11.94 -6.32
N PRO A 168 2.70 12.43 -5.26
CA PRO A 168 2.70 13.85 -4.92
C PRO A 168 3.46 14.71 -5.93
N ILE A 169 4.53 14.18 -6.54
CA ILE A 169 5.31 14.90 -7.57
C ILE A 169 4.42 15.15 -8.79
N VAL A 170 3.70 14.11 -9.23
CA VAL A 170 2.75 14.22 -10.34
C VAL A 170 1.59 15.13 -9.97
N GLY A 171 0.95 14.93 -8.81
CA GLY A 171 -0.20 15.72 -8.36
C GLY A 171 0.10 17.22 -8.27
N PHE A 172 1.24 17.61 -7.68
CA PHE A 172 1.63 19.01 -7.55
C PHE A 172 1.98 19.65 -8.90
N ASN A 173 2.80 19.00 -9.73
CA ASN A 173 3.19 19.54 -11.04
C ASN A 173 1.99 19.62 -11.99
N TYR A 174 1.08 18.67 -11.89
CA TYR A 174 -0.17 18.66 -12.63
C TYR A 174 -1.07 19.84 -12.24
N GLY A 175 -1.28 20.07 -10.93
CA GLY A 175 -2.02 21.24 -10.44
C GLY A 175 -1.38 22.58 -10.83
N ALA A 176 -0.04 22.62 -10.93
CA ALA A 176 0.72 23.78 -11.40
C ALA A 176 0.80 23.90 -12.94
N LYS A 177 0.08 23.05 -13.70
CA LYS A 177 0.10 22.98 -15.18
C LYS A 177 1.49 22.74 -15.79
N LYS A 178 2.42 22.17 -15.03
CA LYS A 178 3.78 21.82 -15.49
C LYS A 178 3.83 20.40 -16.03
N PHE A 179 3.16 20.17 -17.16
CA PHE A 179 2.98 18.83 -17.74
C PHE A 179 4.29 18.15 -18.15
N ASP A 180 5.31 18.91 -18.56
CA ASP A 180 6.62 18.35 -18.92
C ASP A 180 7.30 17.65 -17.74
N ARG A 181 7.20 18.26 -16.54
CA ARG A 181 7.71 17.67 -15.29
C ARG A 181 6.91 16.44 -14.87
N VAL A 182 5.62 16.39 -15.19
CA VAL A 182 4.79 15.18 -14.96
C VAL A 182 5.28 14.02 -15.83
N LYS A 183 5.52 14.26 -17.13
CA LYS A 183 6.04 13.23 -18.04
C LYS A 183 7.42 12.73 -17.61
N GLU A 184 8.31 13.64 -17.22
CA GLU A 184 9.64 13.30 -16.73
C GLU A 184 9.56 12.43 -15.47
N ALA A 185 8.70 12.78 -14.51
CA ALA A 185 8.48 12.00 -13.29
C ALA A 185 7.94 10.60 -13.61
N ILE A 186 6.95 10.48 -14.49
CA ILE A 186 6.38 9.19 -14.91
C ILE A 186 7.45 8.34 -15.61
N LYS A 187 8.21 8.92 -16.55
CA LYS A 187 9.27 8.21 -17.28
C LYS A 187 10.36 7.71 -16.34
N LEU A 188 10.80 8.53 -15.40
CA LEU A 188 11.81 8.16 -14.41
C LEU A 188 11.30 7.03 -13.50
N SER A 189 10.08 7.18 -12.96
CA SER A 189 9.45 6.16 -12.14
C SER A 189 9.25 4.85 -12.89
N LEU A 190 8.92 4.91 -14.18
CA LEU A 190 8.81 3.74 -15.03
C LEU A 190 10.15 3.00 -15.12
N ILE A 191 11.22 3.69 -15.50
CA ILE A 191 12.56 3.11 -15.63
C ILE A 191 13.01 2.49 -14.30
N ILE A 192 12.89 3.22 -13.18
CA ILE A 192 13.30 2.74 -11.86
C ILE A 192 12.49 1.50 -11.46
N THR A 193 11.16 1.54 -11.65
CA THR A 193 10.28 0.42 -11.28
C THR A 193 10.60 -0.82 -12.11
N THR A 194 10.83 -0.67 -13.42
CA THR A 194 11.23 -1.77 -14.30
C THR A 194 12.57 -2.36 -13.88
N VAL A 195 13.59 -1.54 -13.60
CA VAL A 195 14.90 -2.02 -13.15
C VAL A 195 14.79 -2.80 -11.85
N ILE A 196 14.05 -2.28 -10.85
CA ILE A 196 13.85 -2.96 -9.57
C ILE A 196 13.08 -4.27 -9.75
N ALA A 197 12.02 -4.28 -10.56
CA ALA A 197 11.22 -5.47 -10.83
C ALA A 197 12.03 -6.55 -11.54
N THR A 198 12.80 -6.18 -12.57
CA THR A 198 13.67 -7.11 -13.31
C THR A 198 14.78 -7.66 -12.43
N PHE A 199 15.39 -6.82 -11.59
CA PHE A 199 16.42 -7.27 -10.64
C PHE A 199 15.86 -8.23 -9.59
N GLY A 200 14.70 -7.91 -9.00
CA GLY A 200 14.02 -8.78 -8.04
C GLY A 200 13.59 -10.11 -8.65
N TRP A 201 13.08 -10.09 -9.87
CA TRP A 201 12.76 -11.30 -10.65
C TRP A 201 14.01 -12.15 -10.92
N LEU A 202 15.11 -11.53 -11.36
CA LEU A 202 16.35 -12.23 -11.65
C LEU A 202 16.91 -12.95 -10.42
N ILE A 203 16.92 -12.29 -9.26
CA ILE A 203 17.36 -12.91 -8.00
C ILE A 203 16.50 -14.13 -7.66
N ALA A 204 15.18 -13.98 -7.82
CA ALA A 204 14.25 -15.05 -7.47
C ALA A 204 14.30 -16.24 -8.44
N GLU A 205 14.63 -15.99 -9.71
CA GLU A 205 14.81 -17.04 -10.72
C GLU A 205 16.14 -17.79 -10.55
N LEU A 206 17.21 -17.08 -10.16
CA LEU A 206 18.55 -17.65 -9.96
C LEU A 206 18.69 -18.41 -8.64
N PHE A 207 18.06 -17.93 -7.56
CA PHE A 207 18.23 -18.50 -6.21
C PHE A 207 16.91 -18.93 -5.55
N PRO A 208 16.05 -19.73 -6.21
CA PRO A 208 14.74 -20.03 -5.68
C PRO A 208 14.78 -20.88 -4.41
N PHE A 209 15.71 -21.85 -4.36
CA PHE A 209 15.93 -22.72 -3.20
C PHE A 209 16.41 -21.94 -1.97
N ALA A 210 17.31 -20.97 -2.16
CA ALA A 210 17.84 -20.16 -1.06
C ALA A 210 16.75 -19.28 -0.45
N ILE A 211 15.92 -18.65 -1.28
CA ILE A 211 14.84 -17.76 -0.83
C ILE A 211 13.81 -18.54 0.00
N ILE A 212 13.37 -19.70 -0.48
CA ILE A 212 12.38 -20.52 0.25
C ILE A 212 13.01 -21.16 1.49
N GLY A 213 14.29 -21.54 1.42
CA GLY A 213 15.06 -22.07 2.55
C GLY A 213 15.21 -21.10 3.74
N VAL A 214 14.99 -19.80 3.55
CA VAL A 214 14.91 -18.83 4.66
C VAL A 214 13.63 -19.03 5.49
N PHE A 215 12.55 -19.50 4.88
CA PHE A 215 11.24 -19.61 5.54
C PHE A 215 10.95 -21.01 6.10
N THR A 216 11.57 -22.05 5.55
CA THR A 216 11.36 -23.42 6.00
C THR A 216 12.62 -24.26 5.80
N ARG A 217 12.72 -25.35 6.57
CA ARG A 217 13.77 -26.37 6.43
C ARG A 217 13.25 -27.69 5.85
N ASP A 218 11.95 -27.75 5.54
CA ASP A 218 11.33 -28.94 4.97
C ASP A 218 11.70 -29.08 3.49
N ALA A 219 12.38 -30.17 3.14
CA ALA A 219 12.88 -30.42 1.80
C ALA A 219 11.76 -30.52 0.76
N GLU A 220 10.60 -31.10 1.11
CA GLU A 220 9.48 -31.25 0.19
C GLU A 220 8.87 -29.89 -0.17
N ILE A 221 8.77 -29.00 0.83
CA ILE A 221 8.25 -27.64 0.67
C ILE A 221 9.21 -26.78 -0.16
N ILE A 222 10.53 -26.94 0.05
CA ILE A 222 11.55 -26.22 -0.72
C ILE A 222 11.51 -26.63 -2.19
N GLU A 223 11.46 -27.93 -2.48
CA GLU A 223 11.48 -28.45 -3.85
C GLU A 223 10.21 -28.03 -4.61
N LYS A 224 9.03 -28.34 -4.07
CA LYS A 224 7.75 -27.95 -4.70
C LYS A 224 7.57 -26.43 -4.75
N GLY A 225 7.94 -25.75 -3.67
CA GLY A 225 7.85 -24.30 -3.59
C GLY A 225 8.74 -23.58 -4.60
N SER A 226 9.95 -24.08 -4.85
CA SER A 226 10.90 -23.46 -5.79
C SER A 226 10.35 -23.50 -7.22
N THR A 227 9.74 -24.61 -7.60
CA THR A 227 9.11 -24.80 -8.91
C THR A 227 7.91 -23.86 -9.07
N ILE A 228 7.02 -23.82 -8.07
CA ILE A 228 5.84 -22.94 -8.10
C ILE A 228 6.26 -21.47 -8.11
N MET A 229 7.32 -21.11 -7.38
CA MET A 229 7.84 -19.74 -7.36
C MET A 229 8.28 -19.28 -8.74
N ARG A 230 9.06 -20.10 -9.45
CA ARG A 230 9.49 -19.78 -10.83
C ARG A 230 8.30 -19.56 -11.75
N ILE A 231 7.28 -20.42 -11.68
CA ILE A 231 6.06 -20.28 -12.49
C ILE A 231 5.36 -18.95 -12.20
N ILE A 232 5.13 -18.62 -10.92
CA ILE A 232 4.42 -17.38 -10.56
C ILE A 232 5.25 -16.16 -10.93
N LEU A 233 6.55 -16.16 -10.63
CA LEU A 233 7.41 -15.01 -10.89
C LEU A 233 7.73 -14.84 -12.38
N SER A 234 7.63 -15.88 -13.20
CA SER A 234 7.71 -15.77 -14.66
C SER A 234 6.61 -14.87 -15.26
N MET A 235 5.52 -14.62 -14.51
CA MET A 235 4.47 -13.67 -14.89
C MET A 235 4.78 -12.22 -14.48
N ILE A 236 5.86 -11.94 -13.74
CA ILE A 236 6.25 -10.57 -13.37
C ILE A 236 6.42 -9.62 -14.56
N PRO A 237 7.00 -10.02 -15.71
CA PRO A 237 7.06 -9.14 -16.89
C PRO A 237 5.67 -8.66 -17.34
N VAL A 238 4.64 -9.50 -17.22
CA VAL A 238 3.25 -9.16 -17.53
C VAL A 238 2.70 -8.15 -16.51
N ILE A 239 3.03 -8.32 -15.23
CA ILE A 239 2.67 -7.35 -14.17
C ILE A 239 3.41 -6.02 -14.37
N GLY A 240 4.66 -6.06 -14.83
CA GLY A 240 5.44 -4.89 -15.22
C GLY A 240 4.68 -4.07 -16.25
N ILE A 241 4.22 -4.71 -17.34
CA ILE A 241 3.38 -4.09 -18.39
C ILE A 241 2.10 -3.50 -17.78
N GLN A 242 1.44 -4.22 -16.86
CA GLN A 242 0.24 -3.72 -16.19
C GLN A 242 0.50 -2.43 -15.40
N ILE A 243 1.63 -2.34 -14.69
CA ILE A 243 2.04 -1.13 -13.97
C ILE A 243 2.35 0.00 -14.95
N VAL A 244 3.04 -0.28 -16.05
CA VAL A 244 3.31 0.70 -17.12
C VAL A 244 2.01 1.25 -17.70
N CYS A 245 1.06 0.36 -18.05
CA CYS A 245 -0.24 0.74 -18.58
C CYS A 245 -1.04 1.57 -17.58
N PHE A 246 -1.00 1.24 -16.29
CA PHE A 246 -1.65 2.03 -15.26
C PHE A 246 -1.12 3.47 -15.23
N PHE A 247 0.21 3.65 -15.28
CA PHE A 247 0.82 4.98 -15.34
C PHE A 247 0.52 5.71 -16.65
N TYR A 248 0.47 4.98 -17.76
CA TYR A 248 0.09 5.54 -19.05
C TYR A 248 -1.36 6.03 -19.07
N ILE A 249 -2.30 5.25 -18.53
CA ILE A 249 -3.71 5.66 -18.40
C ILE A 249 -3.84 6.89 -17.47
N PHE A 250 -3.05 6.93 -16.40
CA PHE A 250 -2.98 8.09 -15.53
C PHE A 250 -2.50 9.34 -16.28
N CYS A 251 -1.57 9.17 -17.23
CA CYS A 251 -1.15 10.21 -18.15
C CYS A 251 -2.25 10.56 -19.16
N SER A 252 -3.00 9.59 -19.70
CA SER A 252 -4.05 9.86 -20.71
C SER A 252 -5.31 10.52 -20.15
N GLN A 253 -5.57 10.35 -18.85
CA GLN A 253 -6.66 11.07 -18.15
C GLN A 253 -6.34 12.55 -17.89
N THR A 254 -5.13 13.01 -18.22
CA THR A 254 -4.79 14.45 -18.19
C THR A 254 -5.40 15.17 -19.40
N PRO A 255 -6.37 16.11 -19.22
CA PRO A 255 -6.94 16.86 -20.33
C PRO A 255 -5.88 17.82 -20.88
N GLY A 256 -5.45 17.58 -22.13
CA GLY A 256 -4.49 18.44 -22.83
C GLY A 256 -3.55 17.72 -23.82
N TYR A 257 -3.47 16.39 -23.80
CA TYR A 257 -2.51 15.64 -24.62
C TYR A 257 -3.10 14.41 -25.32
N GLY A 258 -4.28 14.56 -25.95
CA GLY A 258 -4.91 13.51 -26.77
C GLY A 258 -4.16 13.11 -28.05
N GLY A 259 -2.87 13.42 -28.23
CA GLY A 259 -2.17 13.17 -29.49
C GLY A 259 -0.64 13.08 -29.47
N SER A 260 0.03 12.93 -28.33
CA SER A 260 1.52 12.86 -28.32
C SER A 260 2.10 11.81 -27.37
N CYS A 261 1.34 10.74 -27.12
CA CYS A 261 1.86 9.54 -26.47
C CYS A 261 1.88 8.33 -27.43
N SER A 262 1.88 8.63 -28.74
CA SER A 262 2.21 7.71 -29.83
C SER A 262 3.67 7.89 -30.21
#